data_AF-A0A199VED1-F1
#
_entry.id   AF-A0A199VED1-F1
#
_cell.length_a   1.000
_cell.length_b   1.000
_cell.length_c   1.000
_cell.angle_alpha   90.00
_cell.angle_beta   90.00
_cell.angle_gamma   90.00
#
_symmetry.space_group_name_H-M   'P 1'
#
loop_
_entity.id
_entity.type
_entity.pdbx_description
1 polymer ?
#
loop_
_entity_poly.entity_id
_entity_poly.type
_entity_poly.pdbx_seq_one_letter_code
_entity_poly.pdbx_strand_id
1 'polypeptide(L)'
;MSQKRQPDEPKIGRDAAGSPEEKRQKVPALKGSVKEEVESAFANYLSSMTRQSVKEISPSTSRSLQLQFKNKLSLPIFTGARIEGEDSSGITIILVDAVTGQVITSGQESSMKVEIVVLEGDFEGDEEDNWTFEEFSNNIVKEREGKRSLLTGDVFVDLKQGIGVVGELSFTDNSSWTRSRKFKLGARTADGYFNGVRVREAKTESFMVKDHRGECKFIIHLSLFI
;
A
#
# COMPACT_ATOMS: atom_id res chain seq x y z
N MET A 1 -61.97 28.45 28.24
CA MET A 1 -63.01 29.17 27.48
C MET A 1 -62.53 30.58 27.20
N SER A 2 -62.77 31.02 25.96
CA SER A 2 -62.91 32.42 25.54
C SER A 2 -61.64 33.28 25.48
N GLN A 3 -61.04 33.47 24.31
CA GLN A 3 -61.44 34.36 23.21
C GLN A 3 -60.96 35.82 23.37
N LYS A 4 -60.12 36.21 22.39
CA LYS A 4 -60.36 37.35 21.46
C LYS A 4 -60.01 38.75 21.98
N ARG A 5 -59.03 39.38 21.33
CA ARG A 5 -59.24 40.46 20.32
C ARG A 5 -57.92 41.17 19.99
N GLN A 6 -57.64 41.32 18.70
CA GLN A 6 -56.77 42.38 18.17
C GLN A 6 -57.55 43.70 18.10
N PRO A 7 -56.84 44.83 17.93
CA PRO A 7 -57.34 45.89 17.06
C PRO A 7 -56.27 46.45 16.09
N ASP A 8 -56.63 46.41 14.81
CA ASP A 8 -56.51 47.36 13.70
C ASP A 8 -55.35 48.40 13.62
N GLU A 9 -54.65 48.34 12.48
CA GLU A 9 -53.85 49.43 11.89
C GLU A 9 -54.72 50.61 11.42
N PRO A 10 -54.08 51.79 11.23
CA PRO A 10 -54.35 52.52 10.00
C PRO A 10 -53.11 52.99 9.21
N LYS A 11 -53.39 53.16 7.91
CA LYS A 11 -52.56 53.33 6.72
C LYS A 11 -51.88 54.70 6.52
N ILE A 12 -50.67 54.63 5.95
CA ILE A 12 -50.12 55.29 4.73
C ILE A 12 -50.15 56.84 4.63
N GLY A 13 -48.96 57.41 4.38
CA GLY A 13 -48.73 58.69 3.71
C GLY A 13 -47.31 58.76 3.12
N ARG A 14 -47.22 59.10 1.82
CA ARG A 14 -46.04 59.09 0.94
C ARG A 14 -45.29 60.43 0.91
N ASP A 15 -44.01 60.32 0.57
CA ASP A 15 -43.13 61.20 -0.25
C ASP A 15 -43.07 62.72 -0.01
N ALA A 16 -41.85 63.24 0.21
CA ALA A 16 -41.20 64.24 -0.65
C ALA A 16 -39.81 64.62 -0.12
N ALA A 17 -38.85 64.67 -1.04
CA ALA A 17 -37.46 65.06 -0.84
C ALA A 17 -37.26 66.60 -0.79
N GLY A 18 -36.20 67.05 -0.09
CA GLY A 18 -35.68 68.42 -0.16
C GLY A 18 -34.47 68.67 0.76
N SER A 19 -33.30 68.90 0.15
CA SER A 19 -31.97 69.34 0.69
C SER A 19 -32.03 70.70 1.44
N PRO A 20 -30.96 71.33 2.04
CA PRO A 20 -29.51 71.04 2.07
C PRO A 20 -28.74 71.34 3.41
N GLU A 21 -27.44 71.03 3.40
CA GLU A 21 -26.28 71.67 4.07
C GLU A 21 -26.28 72.20 5.54
N GLU A 22 -25.23 71.75 6.24
CA GLU A 22 -24.36 72.50 7.18
C GLU A 22 -24.78 72.68 8.67
N LYS A 23 -24.09 71.93 9.56
CA LYS A 23 -23.20 72.47 10.62
C LYS A 23 -22.50 71.37 11.43
N ARG A 24 -21.18 71.47 11.49
CA ARG A 24 -20.19 70.61 12.17
C ARG A 24 -20.33 70.66 13.70
N GLN A 25 -20.06 69.57 14.45
CA GLN A 25 -18.83 69.45 15.28
C GLN A 25 -18.63 68.09 16.04
N LYS A 26 -17.41 67.55 15.90
CA LYS A 26 -16.55 66.77 16.83
C LYS A 26 -16.93 65.35 17.32
N VAL A 27 -16.28 64.35 16.72
CA VAL A 27 -15.62 63.21 17.43
C VAL A 27 -14.35 62.81 16.65
N PRO A 28 -13.15 62.69 17.26
CA PRO A 28 -11.96 62.20 16.57
C PRO A 28 -12.07 60.69 16.34
N ALA A 29 -11.98 60.25 15.09
CA ALA A 29 -12.05 58.85 14.71
C ALA A 29 -10.69 58.17 14.95
N LEU A 30 -10.62 57.33 15.99
CA LEU A 30 -9.61 56.28 16.14
C LEU A 30 -9.98 55.11 15.20
N LYS A 31 -9.83 55.28 13.90
CA LYS A 31 -10.03 54.21 12.91
C LYS A 31 -9.02 54.37 11.79
N GLY A 32 -7.81 53.87 12.00
CA GLY A 32 -6.77 53.84 10.98
C GLY A 32 -5.66 52.83 11.27
N SER A 33 -5.17 52.76 12.51
CA SER A 33 -3.86 52.14 12.76
C SER A 33 -3.83 50.66 13.14
N VAL A 34 -4.94 49.91 13.07
CA VAL A 34 -4.94 48.48 13.48
C VAL A 34 -4.88 47.52 12.30
N LYS A 35 -5.26 47.96 11.09
CA LYS A 35 -5.33 47.07 9.92
C LYS A 35 -3.97 46.87 9.25
N GLU A 36 -3.17 47.93 9.19
CA GLU A 36 -1.88 47.95 8.49
C GLU A 36 -0.80 47.12 9.20
N GLU A 37 -0.82 47.09 10.54
CA GLU A 37 0.15 46.36 11.36
C GLU A 37 -0.09 44.84 11.34
N VAL A 38 -1.35 44.42 11.24
CA VAL A 38 -1.75 43.01 11.12
C VAL A 38 -1.40 42.46 9.74
N GLU A 39 -1.60 43.23 8.67
CA GLU A 39 -1.24 42.84 7.31
C GLU A 39 0.29 42.73 7.14
N SER A 40 1.06 43.65 7.74
CA SER A 40 2.53 43.60 7.75
C SER A 40 3.09 42.40 8.51
N ALA A 41 2.52 42.09 9.68
CA ALA A 41 2.89 40.90 10.44
C ALA A 41 2.57 39.60 9.68
N PHE A 42 1.44 39.56 8.97
CA PHE A 42 1.04 38.41 8.16
C PHE A 42 1.94 38.23 6.93
N ALA A 43 2.30 39.31 6.24
CA ALA A 43 3.23 39.28 5.10
C ALA A 43 4.62 38.79 5.51
N ASN A 44 5.12 39.20 6.69
CA ASN A 44 6.39 38.74 7.23
C ASN A 44 6.35 37.27 7.66
N TYR A 45 5.22 36.80 8.19
CA TYR A 45 5.00 35.39 8.52
C TYR A 45 4.97 34.51 7.26
N LEU A 46 4.27 34.92 6.20
CA LEU A 46 4.28 34.22 4.90
C LEU A 46 5.67 34.23 4.26
N SER A 47 6.41 35.34 4.42
CA SER A 47 7.78 35.47 3.91
C SER A 47 8.80 34.66 4.71
N SER A 48 8.58 34.41 6.00
CA SER A 48 9.45 33.52 6.81
C SER A 48 9.17 32.05 6.50
N MET A 49 7.91 31.68 6.28
CA MET A 49 7.49 30.33 5.89
C MET A 49 8.06 29.91 4.53
N THR A 50 8.12 30.82 3.57
CA THR A 50 8.70 30.58 2.24
C THR A 50 10.23 30.53 2.23
N ARG A 51 10.90 31.15 3.21
CA ARG A 51 12.37 31.06 3.38
C ARG A 51 12.81 29.83 4.16
N GLN A 52 11.93 29.23 4.96
CA GLN A 52 12.21 28.08 5.81
C GLN A 52 11.72 26.76 5.20
N SER A 53 11.84 26.58 3.88
CA SER A 53 11.72 25.26 3.24
C SER A 53 12.22 25.32 1.80
N VAL A 54 13.52 25.52 1.63
CA VAL A 54 14.24 25.08 0.44
C VAL A 54 15.17 23.94 0.86
N LYS A 55 14.58 22.84 1.33
CA LYS A 55 15.06 21.55 0.86
C LYS A 55 14.43 21.40 -0.50
N GLU A 56 15.24 21.25 -1.54
CA GLU A 56 14.78 20.81 -2.85
C GLU A 56 13.91 19.57 -2.66
N ILE A 57 12.59 19.76 -2.58
CA ILE A 57 11.65 18.75 -2.97
C ILE A 57 11.60 18.94 -4.47
N SER A 58 12.53 18.27 -5.17
CA SER A 58 12.25 17.85 -6.53
C SER A 58 10.82 17.33 -6.53
N PRO A 59 9.93 17.72 -7.47
CA PRO A 59 8.64 17.08 -7.57
C PRO A 59 8.93 15.60 -7.76
N SER A 60 8.80 14.82 -6.69
CA SER A 60 8.89 13.38 -6.77
C SER A 60 7.73 13.06 -7.68
N THR A 61 8.02 12.78 -8.95
CA THR A 61 7.16 11.93 -9.74
C THR A 61 6.97 10.72 -8.82
N SER A 62 5.82 10.64 -8.16
CA SER A 62 5.58 9.62 -7.13
C SER A 62 5.65 8.29 -7.86
N ARG A 63 6.84 7.69 -7.89
CA ARG A 63 7.06 6.43 -8.58
C ARG A 63 6.17 5.43 -7.88
N SER A 64 5.25 4.85 -8.62
CA SER A 64 4.35 3.84 -8.08
C SER A 64 5.12 2.53 -8.09
N LEU A 65 5.67 2.12 -6.94
CA LEU A 65 6.53 0.94 -6.85
C LEU A 65 5.68 -0.31 -6.66
N GLN A 66 5.92 -1.35 -7.46
CA GLN A 66 5.23 -2.63 -7.35
C GLN A 66 6.17 -3.81 -7.57
N LEU A 67 6.09 -4.80 -6.69
CA LEU A 67 6.76 -6.09 -6.86
C LEU A 67 5.92 -7.00 -7.77
N GLN A 68 6.59 -7.83 -8.57
CA GLN A 68 5.95 -8.86 -9.38
C GLN A 68 6.78 -10.14 -9.42
N PHE A 69 6.11 -11.30 -9.49
CA PHE A 69 6.73 -12.55 -9.88
C PHE A 69 6.85 -12.59 -11.40
N LYS A 70 8.07 -12.63 -11.93
CA LYS A 70 8.32 -12.59 -13.38
C LYS A 70 7.93 -13.90 -14.07
N ASN A 71 8.19 -15.03 -13.41
CA ASN A 71 7.87 -16.37 -13.90
C ASN A 71 6.80 -17.04 -13.03
N LYS A 72 6.05 -17.94 -13.66
CA LYS A 72 5.11 -18.83 -12.95
C LYS A 72 5.89 -19.90 -12.21
N LEU A 73 5.25 -20.51 -11.21
CA LEU A 73 5.81 -21.64 -10.47
C LEU A 73 5.64 -22.94 -11.27
N SER A 74 6.62 -23.83 -11.17
CA SER A 74 6.50 -25.21 -11.63
C SER A 74 5.63 -26.01 -10.67
N LEU A 75 4.59 -26.66 -11.20
CA LEU A 75 3.65 -27.47 -10.43
C LEU A 75 3.74 -28.94 -10.88
N PRO A 76 3.50 -29.92 -9.99
CA PRO A 76 3.07 -29.79 -8.59
C PRO A 76 4.20 -29.46 -7.61
N ILE A 77 3.85 -28.82 -6.49
CA ILE A 77 4.79 -28.52 -5.39
C ILE A 77 4.58 -29.53 -4.25
N PHE A 78 5.68 -30.03 -3.70
CA PHE A 78 5.69 -30.99 -2.58
C PHE A 78 6.41 -30.40 -1.36
N THR A 79 6.02 -30.85 -0.17
CA THR A 79 6.73 -30.53 1.07
C THR A 79 8.18 -31.01 1.02
N GLY A 80 9.11 -30.18 1.50
CA GLY A 80 10.55 -30.44 1.51
C GLY A 80 11.24 -30.41 0.14
N ALA A 81 10.50 -30.30 -0.97
CA ALA A 81 11.07 -30.10 -2.29
C ALA A 81 11.33 -28.61 -2.55
N ARG A 82 12.39 -28.31 -3.29
CA ARG A 82 12.68 -26.94 -3.75
C ARG A 82 11.54 -26.47 -4.67
N ILE A 83 11.06 -25.27 -4.41
CA ILE A 83 10.09 -24.59 -5.28
C ILE A 83 10.86 -24.00 -6.45
N GLU A 84 10.45 -24.36 -7.66
CA GLU A 84 11.04 -23.87 -8.90
C GLU A 84 10.02 -23.03 -9.67
N GLY A 85 10.54 -22.12 -10.50
CA GLY A 85 9.78 -21.52 -11.59
C GLY A 85 9.61 -22.49 -12.76
N GLU A 86 8.74 -22.11 -13.70
CA GLU A 86 8.59 -22.79 -14.98
C GLU A 86 9.95 -23.00 -15.69
N ASP A 87 10.07 -24.06 -16.48
CA ASP A 87 11.33 -24.48 -17.12
C ASP A 87 12.49 -24.77 -16.14
N SER A 88 12.17 -25.18 -14.90
CA SER A 88 13.15 -25.42 -13.82
C SER A 88 14.06 -24.22 -13.54
N SER A 89 13.52 -23.02 -13.75
CA SER A 89 14.19 -21.77 -13.43
C SER A 89 14.04 -21.40 -11.95
N GLY A 90 14.87 -20.50 -11.44
CA GLY A 90 14.66 -19.91 -10.12
C GLY A 90 13.44 -18.97 -10.12
N ILE A 91 12.75 -18.84 -9.00
CA ILE A 91 11.66 -17.86 -8.86
C ILE A 91 12.28 -16.46 -8.94
N THR A 92 11.80 -15.63 -9.86
CA THR A 92 12.35 -14.30 -10.10
C THR A 92 11.33 -13.24 -9.70
N ILE A 93 11.78 -12.28 -8.90
CA ILE A 93 11.01 -11.14 -8.45
C ILE A 93 11.57 -9.90 -9.11
N ILE A 94 10.69 -9.07 -9.63
CA ILE A 94 11.04 -7.79 -10.24
C ILE A 94 10.32 -6.65 -9.55
N LEU A 95 11.00 -5.52 -9.46
CA LEU A 95 10.42 -4.23 -9.09
C LEU A 95 10.08 -3.47 -10.37
N VAL A 96 8.83 -3.07 -10.51
CA VAL A 96 8.36 -2.28 -11.65
C VAL A 96 7.75 -0.96 -11.19
N ASP A 97 7.77 0.02 -12.09
CA ASP A 97 6.93 1.19 -11.97
C ASP A 97 5.51 0.81 -12.43
N ALA A 98 4.52 0.88 -11.55
CA ALA A 98 3.16 0.42 -11.81
C ALA A 98 2.42 1.28 -12.85
N VAL A 99 2.90 2.48 -13.17
CA VAL A 99 2.32 3.34 -14.22
C VAL A 99 2.84 2.92 -15.59
N THR A 100 4.14 2.67 -15.71
CA THR A 100 4.78 2.35 -16.99
C THR A 100 4.91 0.85 -17.26
N GLY A 101 4.81 0.02 -16.23
CA GLY A 101 5.08 -1.42 -16.27
C GLY A 101 6.56 -1.78 -16.46
N GLN A 102 7.47 -0.79 -16.47
CA GLN A 102 8.89 -1.04 -16.71
C GLN A 102 9.64 -1.41 -15.43
N VAL A 103 10.62 -2.31 -15.57
CA VAL A 103 11.51 -2.69 -14.46
C VAL A 103 12.36 -1.50 -14.04
N ILE A 104 12.39 -1.22 -12.75
CA ILE A 104 13.20 -0.14 -12.18
C ILE A 104 14.62 -0.65 -11.93
N THR A 105 15.51 -0.36 -12.87
CA THR A 105 16.89 -0.89 -12.87
C THR A 105 17.92 0.00 -12.18
N SER A 106 17.53 1.20 -11.76
CA SER A 106 18.42 2.19 -11.16
C SER A 106 17.76 2.91 -9.98
N GLY A 107 18.55 3.67 -9.23
CA GLY A 107 18.10 4.30 -7.99
C GLY A 107 18.21 3.37 -6.77
N GLN A 108 17.97 3.92 -5.58
CA GLN A 108 18.08 3.17 -4.33
C GLN A 108 17.01 2.07 -4.22
N GLU A 109 15.82 2.33 -4.79
CA GLU A 109 14.68 1.41 -4.82
C GLU A 109 15.01 0.11 -5.57
N SER A 110 15.88 0.17 -6.58
CA SER A 110 16.31 -1.00 -7.36
C SER A 110 17.12 -2.01 -6.53
N SER A 111 17.49 -1.66 -5.29
CA SER A 111 18.30 -2.46 -4.38
C SER A 111 17.64 -2.62 -2.99
N MET A 112 16.38 -3.05 -2.97
CA MET A 112 15.63 -3.31 -1.73
C MET A 112 15.63 -4.79 -1.33
N LYS A 113 15.44 -5.05 -0.02
CA LYS A 113 15.22 -6.39 0.52
C LYS A 113 13.74 -6.74 0.47
N VAL A 114 13.42 -7.91 -0.06
CA VAL A 114 12.07 -8.45 -0.21
C VAL A 114 11.95 -9.71 0.64
N GLU A 115 10.84 -9.87 1.34
CA GLU A 115 10.45 -11.05 2.09
C GLU A 115 9.45 -11.89 1.29
N ILE A 116 9.67 -13.20 1.21
CA ILE A 116 8.73 -14.17 0.67
C ILE A 116 7.85 -14.69 1.79
N VAL A 117 6.55 -14.62 1.61
CA VAL A 117 5.56 -15.08 2.59
C VAL A 117 4.59 -16.06 1.95
N VAL A 118 3.84 -16.79 2.78
CA VAL A 118 2.76 -17.65 2.32
C VAL A 118 1.45 -16.95 2.59
N LEU A 119 0.60 -16.86 1.58
CA LEU A 119 -0.73 -16.28 1.68
C LEU A 119 -1.79 -17.39 1.58
N GLU A 120 -2.96 -17.11 2.14
CA GLU A 120 -4.14 -17.97 1.96
C GLU A 120 -4.47 -18.13 0.47
N GLY A 121 -4.75 -19.36 0.06
CA GLY A 121 -4.95 -19.69 -1.35
C GLY A 121 -6.14 -19.00 -2.01
N ASP A 122 -7.11 -18.54 -1.22
CA ASP A 122 -8.28 -17.78 -1.67
C ASP A 122 -8.20 -16.29 -1.36
N PHE A 123 -6.99 -15.78 -1.06
CA PHE A 123 -6.76 -14.35 -1.01
C PHE A 123 -6.86 -13.74 -2.42
N GLU A 124 -8.00 -13.11 -2.66
CA GLU A 124 -8.28 -12.27 -3.82
C GLU A 124 -8.19 -10.79 -3.39
N GLY A 125 -7.80 -9.93 -4.34
CA GLY A 125 -7.89 -8.48 -4.11
C GLY A 125 -9.34 -8.02 -4.21
N ASP A 126 -9.55 -6.71 -4.22
CA ASP A 126 -10.82 -6.14 -4.70
C ASP A 126 -11.02 -6.41 -6.20
N GLU A 127 -12.08 -5.83 -6.78
CA GLU A 127 -12.43 -6.02 -8.20
C GLU A 127 -11.30 -5.60 -9.18
N GLU A 128 -10.37 -4.74 -8.74
CA GLU A 128 -9.22 -4.27 -9.51
C GLU A 128 -7.91 -4.97 -9.12
N ASP A 129 -8.00 -6.07 -8.36
CA ASP A 129 -6.87 -6.76 -7.73
C ASP A 129 -6.01 -5.81 -6.89
N ASN A 130 -6.66 -4.87 -6.20
CA ASN A 130 -6.04 -3.93 -5.30
C ASN A 130 -6.32 -4.35 -3.84
N TRP A 131 -5.35 -4.09 -2.96
CA TRP A 131 -5.43 -4.39 -1.54
C TRP A 131 -4.53 -3.43 -0.75
N THR A 132 -4.88 -3.24 0.51
CA THR A 132 -4.07 -2.53 1.49
C THR A 132 -2.93 -3.41 2.02
N PHE A 133 -1.89 -2.78 2.57
CA PHE A 133 -0.78 -3.53 3.19
C PHE A 133 -1.28 -4.39 4.37
N GLU A 134 -2.28 -3.88 5.09
CA GLU A 134 -2.94 -4.53 6.21
C GLU A 134 -3.71 -5.77 5.74
N GLU A 135 -4.50 -5.66 4.66
CA GLU A 135 -5.21 -6.81 4.08
C GLU A 135 -4.24 -7.89 3.60
N PHE A 136 -3.16 -7.51 2.92
CA PHE A 136 -2.11 -8.45 2.53
C PHE A 136 -1.51 -9.16 3.75
N SER A 137 -1.15 -8.39 4.77
CA SER A 137 -0.53 -8.90 6.00
C SER A 137 -1.46 -9.80 6.81
N ASN A 138 -2.77 -9.50 6.81
CA ASN A 138 -3.78 -10.30 7.48
C ASN A 138 -4.02 -11.66 6.79
N ASN A 139 -3.70 -11.77 5.49
CA ASN A 139 -3.84 -13.01 4.73
C ASN A 139 -2.59 -13.88 4.75
N ILE A 140 -1.53 -13.48 5.47
CA ILE A 140 -0.35 -14.31 5.67
C ILE A 140 -0.70 -15.51 6.54
N VAL A 141 -0.47 -16.70 6.00
CA VAL A 141 -0.70 -17.97 6.70
C VAL A 141 0.31 -18.11 7.82
N LYS A 142 -0.20 -18.23 9.04
CA LYS A 142 0.61 -18.57 10.21
C LYS A 142 0.80 -20.08 10.26
N GLU A 143 1.97 -20.53 10.72
CA GLU A 143 2.16 -21.96 10.98
C GLU A 143 1.15 -22.50 12.01
N ARG A 144 0.95 -23.82 11.98
CA ARG A 144 0.19 -24.51 13.02
C ARG A 144 0.93 -24.43 14.35
N GLU A 145 0.17 -24.38 15.44
CA GLU A 145 0.72 -24.38 16.80
C GLU A 145 1.75 -25.50 16.99
N GLY A 146 2.94 -25.13 17.46
CA GLY A 146 4.04 -26.07 17.71
C GLY A 146 4.79 -26.56 16.47
N LYS A 147 4.48 -26.07 15.25
CA LYS A 147 5.25 -26.37 14.04
C LYS A 147 6.32 -25.30 13.77
N ARG A 148 7.27 -25.66 12.90
CA ARG A 148 8.26 -24.72 12.34
C ARG A 148 7.57 -23.80 11.32
N SER A 149 8.23 -22.71 10.96
CA SER A 149 7.79 -21.79 9.89
C SER A 149 7.41 -22.56 8.63
N LEU A 150 6.38 -22.07 7.94
CA LEU A 150 5.79 -22.75 6.78
C LEU A 150 6.74 -22.80 5.57
N LEU A 151 7.69 -21.86 5.49
CA LEU A 151 8.77 -21.82 4.52
C LEU A 151 10.13 -22.05 5.20
N THR A 152 11.05 -22.67 4.45
CA THR A 152 12.46 -22.82 4.83
C THR A 152 13.37 -22.49 3.66
N GLY A 153 14.59 -22.06 3.97
CA GLY A 153 15.60 -21.62 2.99
C GLY A 153 15.68 -20.09 2.90
N ASP A 154 15.88 -19.57 1.69
CA ASP A 154 16.08 -18.17 1.32
C ASP A 154 14.75 -17.41 1.26
N VAL A 155 14.19 -17.15 2.44
CA VAL A 155 12.93 -16.40 2.61
C VAL A 155 13.10 -14.91 2.30
N PHE A 156 14.33 -14.38 2.38
CA PHE A 156 14.64 -12.99 2.03
C PHE A 156 15.49 -12.93 0.77
N VAL A 157 15.13 -12.03 -0.15
CA VAL A 157 15.82 -11.80 -1.41
C VAL A 157 16.21 -10.33 -1.53
N ASP A 158 17.48 -10.07 -1.83
CA ASP A 158 17.95 -8.72 -2.14
C ASP A 158 17.82 -8.48 -3.65
N LEU A 159 17.09 -7.42 -4.03
CA LEU A 159 17.02 -6.99 -5.42
C LEU A 159 18.35 -6.35 -5.83
N LYS A 160 18.74 -6.55 -7.08
CA LYS A 160 19.87 -5.88 -7.74
C LYS A 160 19.39 -5.40 -9.10
N GLN A 161 19.48 -4.09 -9.35
CA GLN A 161 18.91 -3.46 -10.55
C GLN A 161 17.43 -3.85 -10.73
N GLY A 162 16.68 -3.90 -9.62
CA GLY A 162 15.25 -4.21 -9.60
C GLY A 162 14.92 -5.69 -9.78
N ILE A 163 15.91 -6.58 -9.81
CA ILE A 163 15.70 -8.02 -10.03
C ILE A 163 16.30 -8.83 -8.89
N GLY A 164 15.53 -9.76 -8.34
CA GLY A 164 15.97 -10.72 -7.33
C GLY A 164 15.60 -12.14 -7.75
N VAL A 165 16.49 -13.09 -7.53
CA VAL A 165 16.23 -14.52 -7.76
C VAL A 165 16.21 -15.21 -6.41
N VAL A 166 15.09 -15.87 -6.10
CA VAL A 166 14.94 -16.68 -4.89
C VAL A 166 15.85 -17.92 -5.02
N GLY A 167 16.65 -18.20 -3.99
CA GLY A 167 17.57 -19.33 -3.98
C GLY A 167 16.88 -20.66 -3.66
N GLU A 168 17.21 -21.26 -2.52
CA GLU A 168 16.54 -22.46 -2.03
C GLU A 168 15.30 -22.06 -1.25
N LEU A 169 14.10 -22.47 -1.67
CA LEU A 169 12.87 -22.22 -0.93
C LEU A 169 12.02 -23.49 -0.93
N SER A 170 11.48 -23.91 0.21
CA SER A 170 10.63 -25.09 0.31
C SER A 170 9.56 -24.97 1.39
N PHE A 171 8.45 -25.69 1.21
CA PHE A 171 7.37 -25.77 2.19
C PHE A 171 7.62 -26.86 3.24
N THR A 172 7.33 -26.57 4.50
CA THR A 172 7.46 -27.53 5.60
C THR A 172 6.18 -28.31 5.90
N ASP A 173 5.03 -27.80 5.49
CA ASP A 173 3.72 -28.44 5.64
C ASP A 173 2.93 -28.35 4.33
N ASN A 174 1.99 -29.27 4.15
CA ASN A 174 1.15 -29.30 2.96
C ASN A 174 0.02 -28.26 3.07
N SER A 175 -0.73 -28.02 1.99
CA SER A 175 -1.82 -27.03 2.01
C SER A 175 -3.17 -27.60 2.46
N SER A 176 -3.29 -28.91 2.70
CA SER A 176 -4.58 -29.58 2.91
C SER A 176 -5.35 -29.11 4.14
N TRP A 177 -4.66 -28.46 5.08
CA TRP A 177 -5.20 -28.06 6.37
C TRP A 177 -5.72 -26.64 6.43
N THR A 178 -5.44 -25.82 5.43
CA THR A 178 -6.03 -24.49 5.35
C THR A 178 -7.44 -24.56 4.78
N ARG A 179 -8.22 -23.51 5.00
CA ARG A 179 -9.61 -23.42 4.53
C ARG A 179 -9.70 -23.56 3.01
N SER A 180 -8.80 -22.90 2.29
CA SER A 180 -8.74 -22.91 0.82
C SER A 180 -8.11 -24.19 0.24
N ARG A 181 -7.47 -25.01 1.08
CA ARG A 181 -6.62 -26.16 0.69
C ARG A 181 -5.48 -25.81 -0.28
N LYS A 182 -5.21 -24.52 -0.44
CA LYS A 182 -4.23 -23.97 -1.38
C LYS A 182 -3.40 -22.90 -0.67
N PHE A 183 -2.27 -22.59 -1.25
CA PHE A 183 -1.42 -21.47 -0.88
C PHE A 183 -1.21 -20.56 -2.09
N LYS A 184 -0.76 -19.34 -1.81
CA LYS A 184 -0.10 -18.45 -2.76
C LYS A 184 1.26 -18.05 -2.17
N LEU A 185 2.26 -17.78 -3.01
CA LEU A 185 3.45 -17.06 -2.56
C LEU A 185 3.16 -15.57 -2.63
N GLY A 186 3.57 -14.85 -1.59
CA GLY A 186 3.58 -13.40 -1.54
C GLY A 186 5.01 -12.87 -1.53
N ALA A 187 5.23 -11.68 -2.08
CA ALA A 187 6.50 -10.96 -1.96
C ALA A 187 6.21 -9.54 -1.46
N ARG A 188 6.86 -9.12 -0.37
CA ARG A 188 6.64 -7.81 0.26
C ARG A 188 7.91 -7.18 0.80
N THR A 189 7.87 -5.88 1.10
CA THR A 189 8.84 -5.28 2.02
C THR A 189 8.35 -5.44 3.47
N ALA A 190 9.23 -5.24 4.45
CA ALA A 190 8.93 -5.51 5.86
C ALA A 190 7.76 -4.66 6.41
N ASP A 191 7.64 -3.42 5.95
CA ASP A 191 6.63 -2.45 6.40
C ASP A 191 5.71 -1.97 5.27
N GLY A 192 5.87 -2.49 4.03
CA GLY A 192 5.12 -2.06 2.85
C GLY A 192 5.66 -0.79 2.19
N TYR A 193 6.77 -0.23 2.68
CA TYR A 193 7.38 0.99 2.15
C TYR A 193 8.87 0.81 1.86
N PHE A 194 9.44 1.76 1.12
CA PHE A 194 10.87 1.93 0.93
C PHE A 194 11.18 3.43 0.87
N ASN A 195 11.96 3.95 1.81
CA ASN A 195 12.27 5.38 1.94
C ASN A 195 11.02 6.29 1.91
N GLY A 196 9.92 5.85 2.54
CA GLY A 196 8.66 6.59 2.59
C GLY A 196 7.76 6.44 1.35
N VAL A 197 8.19 5.70 0.34
CA VAL A 197 7.38 5.39 -0.86
C VAL A 197 6.72 4.03 -0.68
N ARG A 198 5.42 3.92 -0.95
CA ARG A 198 4.67 2.66 -0.88
C ARG A 198 5.19 1.68 -1.95
N VAL A 199 5.44 0.43 -1.55
CA VAL A 199 5.86 -0.66 -2.45
C VAL A 199 4.79 -1.75 -2.48
N ARG A 200 3.93 -1.75 -3.50
CA ARG A 200 2.85 -2.73 -3.62
C ARG A 200 3.43 -4.15 -3.72
N GLU A 201 2.83 -5.07 -2.97
CA GLU A 201 3.25 -6.47 -2.86
C GLU A 201 2.94 -7.25 -4.13
N ALA A 202 3.61 -8.39 -4.30
CA ALA A 202 3.27 -9.37 -5.32
C ALA A 202 2.57 -10.58 -4.69
N LYS A 203 1.69 -11.24 -5.45
CA LYS A 203 1.19 -12.58 -5.15
C LYS A 203 1.22 -13.46 -6.38
N THR A 204 1.36 -14.77 -6.21
CA THR A 204 1.22 -15.75 -7.29
C THR A 204 -0.23 -16.19 -7.47
N GLU A 205 -0.45 -16.98 -8.51
CA GLU A 205 -1.62 -17.85 -8.59
C GLU A 205 -1.67 -18.85 -7.42
N SER A 206 -2.88 -19.33 -7.13
CA SER A 206 -3.10 -20.32 -6.06
C SER A 206 -2.66 -21.72 -6.50
N PHE A 207 -2.04 -22.47 -5.60
CA PHE A 207 -1.58 -23.84 -5.87
C PHE A 207 -1.72 -24.74 -4.64
N MET A 208 -1.79 -26.05 -4.89
CA MET A 208 -1.77 -27.05 -3.82
C MET A 208 -0.33 -27.46 -3.51
N VAL A 209 -0.01 -27.55 -2.22
CA VAL A 209 1.23 -28.18 -1.75
C VAL A 209 0.88 -29.55 -1.21
N LYS A 210 1.50 -30.60 -1.78
CA LYS A 210 1.25 -31.99 -1.42
C LYS A 210 2.30 -32.49 -0.42
N ASP A 211 1.91 -33.42 0.43
CA ASP A 211 2.87 -34.09 1.31
C ASP A 211 3.68 -35.12 0.51
N HIS A 212 5.00 -35.09 0.64
CA HIS A 212 5.86 -36.12 0.06
C HIS A 212 5.74 -37.47 0.79
N ARG A 213 5.19 -37.49 2.01
CA ARG A 213 5.05 -38.70 2.86
C ARG A 213 4.08 -39.77 2.35
N GLY A 214 3.44 -39.57 1.19
CA GLY A 214 2.57 -40.55 0.53
C GLY A 214 3.18 -41.21 -0.71
N GLU A 215 4.31 -40.73 -1.24
CA GLU A 215 4.97 -41.37 -2.37
C GLU A 215 5.95 -42.42 -1.88
N CYS A 216 5.41 -43.58 -1.47
CA CYS A 216 6.18 -44.82 -1.47
C CYS A 216 6.58 -45.11 -2.92
N LYS A 217 7.68 -44.52 -3.40
CA LYS A 217 8.43 -45.10 -4.51
C LYS A 217 8.98 -46.41 -3.96
N PHE A 218 8.19 -47.48 -4.08
CA PHE A 218 8.68 -48.85 -3.99
C PHE A 218 9.73 -49.01 -5.08
N ILE A 219 10.97 -48.63 -4.77
CA ILE A 219 12.13 -49.14 -5.48
C ILE A 219 12.26 -50.58 -4.99
N ILE A 220 11.44 -51.46 -5.56
CA ILE A 220 11.76 -52.88 -5.61
C ILE A 220 13.00 -52.98 -6.49
N HIS A 221 14.15 -52.89 -5.84
CA HIS A 221 15.41 -53.31 -6.42
C HIS A 221 15.29 -54.83 -6.60
N LEU A 222 14.74 -55.27 -7.73
CA LEU A 222 14.77 -56.67 -8.11
C LEU A 222 16.22 -57.02 -8.44
N SER A 223 16.96 -57.42 -7.42
CA SER A 223 18.24 -58.10 -7.55
C SER A 223 18.17 -59.38 -6.76
N LEU A 224 17.69 -60.42 -7.43
CA LEU A 224 17.92 -61.86 -7.21
C LEU A 224 17.14 -62.51 -8.36
N PHE A 225 17.75 -63.17 -9.34
CA PHE A 225 18.61 -64.34 -9.21
C PHE A 225 19.66 -64.40 -10.32
N ILE A 226 20.80 -64.98 -9.92
CA ILE A 226 21.86 -65.57 -10.74
C ILE A 226 21.28 -66.62 -11.70
#